data_AF-A0ABD5VYH0-F1
#
_entry.id   AF-A0ABD5VYH0-F1
#
_cell.length_a   1.000
_cell.length_b   1.000
_cell.length_c   1.000
_cell.angle_alpha   90.00
_cell.angle_beta   90.00
_cell.angle_gamma   90.00
#
_symmetry.space_group_name_H-M   'P 1'
#
loop_
_entity.id
_entity.type
_entity.pdbx_description
1 polymer ?
#
loop_
_entity_poly.entity_id
_entity_poly.type
_entity_poly.pdbx_seq_one_letter_code
_entity_poly.pdbx_strand_id
1 'polypeptide(L)' 'MVRKTERDGITWYACEMCGMMFDSADDARQHEANCDAEEPSYLQ' A
#
# COMPACT_ATOMS: atom_id res chain seq x y z
N MET A 1 -3.48 -5.82 4.57
CA MET A 1 -4.75 -5.11 4.35
C MET A 1 -4.39 -3.68 3.97
N VAL A 2 -5.11 -3.06 3.04
CA VAL A 2 -4.80 -1.66 2.66
C VAL A 2 -5.36 -0.70 3.70
N ARG A 3 -4.57 0.31 4.08
CA ARG A 3 -4.98 1.34 5.02
C ARG A 3 -5.71 2.47 4.30
N LYS A 4 -6.96 2.72 4.68
CA LYS A 4 -7.73 3.87 4.19
C LYS A 4 -7.28 5.15 4.90
N THR A 5 -7.04 6.21 4.14
CA THR A 5 -6.73 7.55 4.67
C THR A 5 -7.49 8.61 3.88
N GLU A 6 -7.92 9.68 4.54
CA GLU A 6 -8.46 10.86 3.86
C GLU A 6 -7.39 11.94 3.81
N ARG A 7 -7.15 12.47 2.61
CA ARG A 7 -6.18 13.54 2.36
C ARG A 7 -6.74 14.49 1.32
N ASP A 8 -6.74 15.78 1.65
CA ASP A 8 -7.30 16.84 0.79
C ASP A 8 -8.78 16.61 0.41
N GLY A 9 -9.55 15.97 1.30
CA GLY A 9 -10.95 15.61 1.07
C GLY A 9 -11.17 14.41 0.13
N ILE A 10 -10.08 13.76 -0.30
CA ILE A 10 -10.09 12.58 -1.16
C ILE A 10 -9.72 11.36 -0.31
N THR A 11 -10.42 10.26 -0.53
CA THR A 11 -10.06 8.97 0.06
C THR A 11 -8.91 8.35 -0.73
N TRP A 12 -7.84 8.00 -0.04
CA TRP A 12 -6.69 7.27 -0.55
C TRP A 12 -6.54 5.94 0.19
N TYR A 13 -5.91 4.98 -0.48
CA TYR A 13 -5.64 3.65 0.03
C TYR A 13 -4.13 3.42 0.01
N ALA A 14 -3.52 3.27 1.17
CA ALA A 14 -2.09 3.05 1.31
C ALA A 14 -1.79 1.57 1.56
N CYS A 15 -0.79 1.03 0.88
CA CYS A 15 -0.23 -0.26 1.21
C CYS A 15 0.51 -0.17 2.56
N GLU A 16 0.18 -1.07 3.49
CA GLU A 16 0.83 -1.09 4.82
C GLU A 16 2.27 -1.60 4.76
N MET A 17 2.63 -2.33 3.71
CA MET A 17 3.97 -2.92 3.56
C MET A 17 4.99 -1.91 2.99
N CYS A 18 4.63 -1.20 1.92
CA CYS A 18 5.55 -0.29 1.22
C CYS A 18 5.23 1.21 1.39
N GLY A 19 4.04 1.54 1.92
CA GLY A 19 3.58 2.92 2.08
C GLY A 19 3.09 3.61 0.79
N MET A 20 3.00 2.90 -0.34
CA MET A 20 2.50 3.45 -1.60
C MET A 20 1.00 3.76 -1.50
N MET A 21 0.58 4.91 -2.01
CA MET A 21 -0.80 5.38 -1.99
C MET A 21 -1.46 5.22 -3.36
N PHE A 22 -2.71 4.78 -3.33
CA PHE A 22 -3.56 4.52 -4.49
C PHE A 22 -4.88 5.27 -4.32
N ASP A 23 -5.47 5.74 -5.42
CA ASP A 23 -6.77 6.41 -5.42
C ASP A 23 -7.94 5.42 -5.23
N SER A 24 -7.70 4.13 -5.51
CA SER A 24 -8.72 3.08 -5.55
C SER A 24 -8.35 1.91 -4.65
N ALA A 25 -9.38 1.35 -3.97
CA ALA A 25 -9.19 0.21 -3.06
C ALA A 25 -8.79 -1.08 -3.79
N ASP A 26 -9.25 -1.26 -5.03
CA ASP A 26 -8.95 -2.43 -5.84
C ASP A 26 -7.47 -2.44 -6.25
N ASP A 27 -6.98 -1.32 -6.76
CA ASP A 27 -5.57 -1.13 -7.16
C ASP A 27 -4.63 -1.34 -5.97
N ALA A 28 -4.97 -0.76 -4.82
CA ALA A 28 -4.23 -0.96 -3.60
C ALA A 28 -4.20 -2.42 -3.16
N ARG A 29 -5.31 -3.16 -3.27
CA ARG A 29 -5.39 -4.58 -2.89
C ARG A 29 -4.62 -5.48 -3.83
N GLN A 30 -4.75 -5.24 -5.14
CA GLN A 30 -3.98 -5.98 -6.15
C GLN A 30 -2.49 -5.71 -5.99
N HIS A 31 -2.12 -4.46 -5.74
CA HIS A 31 -0.75 -4.11 -5.38
C HIS A 31 -0.31 -4.88 -4.15
N GLU A 32 -1.06 -4.83 -3.04
CA GLU A 32 -0.70 -5.53 -1.79
C GLU A 32 -0.48 -7.04 -2.00
N ALA A 33 -1.34 -7.68 -2.79
CA ALA A 33 -1.24 -9.10 -3.13
C ALA A 33 0.04 -9.44 -3.93
N ASN A 34 0.57 -8.47 -4.67
CA ASN A 34 1.80 -8.58 -5.45
C ASN A 34 2.94 -7.73 -4.85
N CYS A 35 2.77 -7.22 -3.62
CA CYS A 35 3.68 -6.28 -3.02
C CYS A 35 4.84 -7.07 -2.44
N ASP A 36 5.92 -7.17 -3.21
CA ASP A 36 7.20 -7.78 -2.83
C ASP A 36 7.98 -6.87 -1.87
N ALA A 37 7.28 -6.21 -0.94
CA ALA A 37 7.90 -5.57 0.21
C ALA A 37 8.35 -6.66 1.20
N GLU A 38 9.13 -7.59 0.70
CA GLU A 38 10.06 -8.38 1.47
C GLU A 38 10.96 -7.34 2.15
N GLU A 39 10.95 -7.30 3.48
CA GLU A 39 11.90 -6.51 4.24
C GLU A 39 13.28 -6.73 3.61
N PRO A 40 14.07 -5.68 3.28
CA PRO A 40 15.40 -5.90 2.78
C PRO A 40 16.08 -6.80 3.81
N SER A 41 16.34 -8.06 3.43
CA SER A 41 17.12 -8.97 4.24
C SER A 41 18.51 -8.36 4.30
N TYR A 42 18.72 -7.43 5.23
CA TYR A 42 19.96 -6.69 5.44
C TYR A 42 21.03 -7.60 6.08
N LEU A 43 20.95 -8.90 5.80
CA LEU A 43 21.83 -9.95 6.32
C LEU A 43 22.14 -10.99 5.23
N GLN A 44 22.48 -10.53 4.02
CA GLN A 44 23.25 -11.35 3.08
C GLN A 44 24.62 -10.74 2.77
#